data_AF-A0A388NXR5-F1
#
_entry.id   AF-A0A388NXR5-F1
#
_cell.length_a   1.000
_cell.length_b   1.000
_cell.length_c   1.000
_cell.angle_alpha   90.00
_cell.angle_beta   90.00
_cell.angle_gamma   90.00
#
_symmetry.space_group_name_H-M   'P 1'
#
loop_
_entity.id
_entity.type
_entity.pdbx_description
1 polymer ?
#
loop_
_entity_poly.entity_id
_entity_poly.type
_entity_poly.pdbx_seq_one_letter_code
_entity_poly.pdbx_strand_id
1 'polypeptide(L)'
;MIAMDDPKHFRLRSIVSKGFTPREIARIEEYVKIKARTVIDRVLDEFDGQEFDFVDAIAGKFPLQIICEMMGIPESDERQIFNWTNTILGAGDPDFSGSIEG
;
A
#
# COMPACT_ATOMS: atom_id res chain seq x y z
N MET A 1 16.62 -9.67 1.92
CA MET A 1 15.76 -9.70 0.73
C MET A 1 15.88 -8.41 -0.09
N ILE A 2 16.26 -7.26 0.48
CA ILE A 2 16.72 -6.09 -0.31
C ILE A 2 18.20 -5.78 -0.06
N ALA A 3 18.65 -5.77 1.21
CA ALA A 3 20.06 -5.53 1.56
C ALA A 3 20.85 -6.84 1.80
N MET A 4 20.71 -7.83 0.92
CA MET A 4 21.43 -9.11 1.04
C MET A 4 21.86 -9.60 -0.34
N ASP A 5 23.00 -10.29 -0.41
CA ASP A 5 23.46 -10.98 -1.61
C ASP A 5 22.96 -12.43 -1.68
N ASP A 6 23.17 -13.06 -2.84
CA ASP A 6 22.96 -14.49 -3.03
C ASP A 6 24.01 -15.31 -2.27
N PRO A 7 23.64 -16.53 -1.81
CA PRO A 7 22.40 -17.28 -2.08
C PRO A 7 21.24 -16.97 -1.11
N LYS A 8 21.48 -16.15 -0.08
CA LYS A 8 20.48 -15.85 0.96
C LYS A 8 19.31 -15.04 0.40
N HIS A 9 19.60 -14.08 -0.47
CA HIS A 9 18.59 -13.29 -1.18
C HIS A 9 17.64 -14.18 -1.98
N PHE A 10 18.16 -15.02 -2.89
CA PHE A 10 17.37 -15.97 -3.67
C PHE A 10 16.44 -16.83 -2.82
N ARG A 11 16.96 -17.42 -1.73
CA ARG A 11 16.18 -18.31 -0.86
C ARG A 11 14.99 -17.62 -0.18
N LEU A 12 15.14 -16.35 0.23
CA LEU A 12 14.03 -15.61 0.82
C LEU A 12 13.03 -15.13 -0.24
N ARG A 13 13.53 -14.66 -1.39
CA ARG A 13 12.69 -14.18 -2.50
C ARG A 13 11.81 -15.31 -3.06
N SER A 14 12.31 -16.54 -3.11
CA SER A 14 11.57 -17.69 -3.64
C SER A 14 10.35 -18.11 -2.80
N ILE A 15 10.30 -17.72 -1.51
CA ILE A 15 9.16 -17.99 -0.63
C ILE A 15 7.96 -17.13 -1.05
N VAL A 16 8.20 -15.83 -1.30
CA VAL A 16 7.14 -14.86 -1.59
C VAL A 16 6.83 -14.72 -3.07
N SER A 17 7.78 -15.02 -3.97
CA SER A 17 7.64 -14.78 -5.42
C SER A 17 6.44 -15.47 -6.05
N LYS A 18 5.97 -16.60 -5.50
CA LYS A 18 4.78 -17.30 -5.95
C LYS A 18 3.52 -16.43 -5.90
N GLY A 19 3.41 -15.58 -4.87
CA GLY A 19 2.29 -14.64 -4.71
C GLY A 19 2.30 -13.46 -5.69
N PHE A 20 3.41 -13.24 -6.38
CA PHE A 20 3.60 -12.13 -7.33
C PHE A 20 3.77 -12.60 -8.78
N THR A 21 3.39 -13.85 -9.09
CA THR A 21 3.42 -14.32 -10.49
C THR A 21 2.30 -13.65 -11.31
N PRO A 22 2.43 -13.54 -12.65
CA PRO A 22 1.38 -12.95 -13.48
C PRO A 22 -0.01 -13.59 -13.29
N ARG A 23 -0.03 -14.91 -13.03
CA ARG A 23 -1.27 -15.64 -12.74
C ARG A 23 -1.92 -15.21 -11.42
N GLU A 24 -1.14 -15.01 -10.37
CA GLU A 24 -1.67 -14.54 -9.08
C GLU A 24 -2.11 -13.08 -9.17
N ILE A 25 -1.34 -12.23 -9.87
CA ILE A 25 -1.73 -10.83 -10.10
C ILE A 25 -3.04 -10.74 -10.89
N ALA A 26 -3.25 -11.60 -11.89
CA ALA A 26 -4.52 -11.65 -12.62
C ALA A 26 -5.72 -12.06 -11.74
N ARG A 27 -5.51 -12.84 -10.67
CA ARG A 27 -6.59 -13.22 -9.75
C ARG A 27 -7.09 -12.07 -8.89
N ILE A 28 -6.21 -11.11 -8.58
CA ILE A 28 -6.58 -9.92 -7.78
C ILE A 28 -7.04 -8.75 -8.65
N GLU A 29 -6.95 -8.85 -9.98
CA GLU A 29 -7.28 -7.74 -10.89
C GLU A 29 -8.69 -7.20 -10.69
N GLU A 30 -9.68 -8.09 -10.48
CA GLU A 30 -11.06 -7.67 -10.24
C GLU A 30 -11.20 -6.92 -8.92
N TYR A 31 -10.53 -7.39 -7.85
CA TYR A 31 -10.49 -6.69 -6.58
C TYR A 31 -9.87 -5.29 -6.72
N VAL A 32 -8.76 -5.18 -7.46
CA VAL A 32 -8.09 -3.90 -7.74
C VAL A 32 -9.04 -2.94 -8.47
N LYS A 33 -9.80 -3.42 -9.46
CA LYS A 33 -10.80 -2.60 -10.18
C LYS A 33 -11.93 -2.13 -9.27
N ILE A 34 -12.47 -3.01 -8.44
CA ILE A 34 -13.54 -2.67 -7.48
C ILE A 34 -13.05 -1.63 -6.48
N LYS A 35 -11.85 -1.83 -5.91
CA LYS A 35 -11.28 -0.88 -4.95
C LYS A 35 -10.96 0.45 -5.60
N ALA A 36 -10.44 0.46 -6.84
CA ALA A 36 -10.19 1.69 -7.59
C ALA A 36 -11.48 2.49 -7.79
N ARG A 37 -12.57 1.84 -8.23
CA ARG A 37 -13.89 2.49 -8.35
C ARG A 37 -14.35 3.08 -7.02
N THR A 38 -14.29 2.28 -5.95
CA THR A 38 -14.70 2.71 -4.61
C THR A 38 -13.92 3.95 -4.13
N VAL A 39 -12.61 4.00 -4.38
CA VAL A 39 -11.77 5.15 -4.04
C VAL A 39 -12.19 6.38 -4.84
N ILE A 40 -12.42 6.23 -6.15
CA ILE A 40 -12.86 7.34 -7.00
C ILE A 40 -14.25 7.83 -6.61
N ASP A 41 -15.21 6.93 -6.39
CA ASP A 41 -16.58 7.27 -5.98
C ASP A 41 -16.56 8.08 -4.67
N ARG A 42 -15.77 7.64 -3.67
CA ARG A 42 -15.60 8.39 -2.41
C ARG A 42 -15.04 9.80 -2.65
N VAL A 43 -14.04 9.93 -3.52
CA VAL A 43 -13.41 11.23 -3.81
C VAL A 43 -14.39 12.16 -4.53
N LEU A 44 -15.16 11.63 -5.49
CA LEU A 44 -16.18 12.42 -6.17
C LEU A 44 -17.26 12.91 -5.20
N ASP A 45 -17.69 12.06 -4.28
CA ASP A 45 -18.68 12.41 -3.24
C ASP A 45 -18.12 13.40 -2.20
N GLU A 46 -16.87 13.24 -1.79
CA GLU A 46 -16.24 14.06 -0.73
C GLU A 46 -15.93 15.48 -1.20
N PHE A 47 -15.44 15.64 -2.42
CA PHE A 47 -15.00 16.94 -2.93
C PHE A 47 -16.04 17.66 -3.81
N ASP A 48 -17.07 16.97 -4.32
CA ASP A 48 -18.18 17.58 -5.10
C ASP A 48 -17.70 18.57 -6.19
N GLY A 49 -16.67 18.17 -6.95
CA GLY A 49 -16.07 18.98 -8.02
C GLY A 49 -15.08 20.06 -7.56
N GLN A 50 -14.75 20.11 -6.28
CA GLN A 50 -13.68 20.96 -5.74
C GLN A 50 -12.29 20.35 -5.97
N GLU A 51 -11.27 21.20 -5.86
CA GLU A 51 -9.87 20.78 -5.93
C GLU A 51 -9.47 19.98 -4.68
N PHE A 52 -8.60 18.99 -4.86
CA PHE A 52 -8.07 18.16 -3.78
C PHE A 52 -6.66 17.67 -4.09
N ASP A 53 -5.92 17.25 -3.06
CA ASP A 53 -4.62 16.62 -3.23
C ASP A 53 -4.79 15.15 -3.65
N PHE A 54 -4.36 14.84 -4.87
CA PHE A 54 -4.42 13.49 -5.43
C PHE A 54 -3.60 12.46 -4.64
N VAL A 55 -2.46 12.87 -4.05
CA VAL A 55 -1.61 11.97 -3.28
C VAL A 55 -2.34 11.50 -2.02
N ASP A 56 -2.93 12.43 -1.28
CA ASP A 56 -3.63 12.17 -0.04
C ASP A 56 -4.97 11.47 -0.24
N ALA A 57 -5.69 11.84 -1.30
CA ALA A 57 -7.00 11.30 -1.60
C ALA A 57 -6.92 9.90 -2.21
N ILE A 58 -5.91 9.64 -3.07
CA ILE A 58 -5.86 8.46 -3.95
C ILE A 58 -4.52 7.73 -3.84
N ALA A 59 -3.43 8.37 -4.27
CA ALA A 59 -2.19 7.65 -4.63
C ALA A 59 -1.50 6.97 -3.43
N GLY A 60 -1.56 7.58 -2.24
CA GLY A 60 -0.94 7.01 -1.04
C GLY A 60 -1.72 5.80 -0.50
N LYS A 61 -3.05 5.87 -0.51
CA LYS A 61 -3.90 4.85 0.11
C LYS A 61 -4.07 3.63 -0.79
N PHE A 62 -4.30 3.85 -2.08
CA PHE A 62 -4.72 2.77 -2.98
C PHE A 62 -3.72 1.60 -3.06
N PRO A 63 -2.40 1.80 -3.33
CA PRO A 63 -1.44 0.70 -3.39
C PRO A 63 -1.31 -0.03 -2.05
N LEU A 64 -1.45 0.67 -0.92
CA LEU A 64 -1.40 0.06 0.40
C LEU A 64 -2.55 -0.93 0.60
N GLN A 65 -3.76 -0.57 0.21
CA GLN A 65 -4.92 -1.46 0.35
C GLN A 65 -4.76 -2.73 -0.48
N ILE A 66 -4.19 -2.63 -1.68
CA ILE A 66 -3.92 -3.80 -2.53
C ILE A 66 -2.91 -4.73 -1.87
N ILE A 67 -1.81 -4.21 -1.33
CA ILE A 67 -0.82 -5.08 -0.67
C ILE A 67 -1.35 -5.65 0.67
N CYS A 68 -2.18 -4.90 1.40
CA CYS A 68 -2.84 -5.41 2.61
C CYS A 68 -3.73 -6.61 2.29
N GLU A 69 -4.53 -6.53 1.23
CA GLU A 69 -5.36 -7.64 0.75
C GLU A 69 -4.48 -8.85 0.36
N MET A 70 -3.41 -8.63 -0.42
CA MET A 70 -2.50 -9.71 -0.83
C MET A 70 -1.83 -10.40 0.37
N MET A 71 -1.64 -9.67 1.47
CA MET A 71 -1.06 -10.16 2.72
C MET A 71 -2.11 -10.76 3.67
N GLY A 72 -3.40 -10.66 3.34
CA GLY A 72 -4.51 -11.11 4.21
C GLY A 72 -4.69 -10.24 5.45
N ILE A 73 -4.28 -8.97 5.39
CA ILE A 73 -4.45 -8.00 6.49
C ILE A 73 -5.91 -7.51 6.48
N PRO A 74 -6.61 -7.51 7.63
CA PRO A 74 -7.98 -7.05 7.70
C PRO A 74 -8.07 -5.52 7.49
N GLU A 75 -9.18 -5.05 6.93
CA GLU A 75 -9.41 -3.63 6.63
C GLU A 75 -9.30 -2.73 7.89
N SER A 76 -9.63 -3.26 9.07
CA SER A 76 -9.48 -2.56 10.35
C SER A 76 -8.06 -2.09 10.64
N ASP A 77 -7.07 -2.79 10.10
CA ASP A 77 -5.66 -2.59 10.40
C ASP A 77 -4.96 -1.74 9.32
N GLU A 78 -5.58 -1.50 8.16
CA GLU A 78 -5.00 -0.75 7.03
C GLU A 78 -4.48 0.62 7.45
N ARG A 79 -5.24 1.34 8.29
CA ARG A 79 -4.84 2.67 8.77
C ARG A 79 -3.56 2.62 9.61
N GLN A 80 -3.42 1.58 10.44
CA GLN A 80 -2.22 1.40 11.24
C GLN A 80 -1.02 1.06 10.35
N ILE A 81 -1.20 0.18 9.36
CA ILE A 81 -0.16 -0.16 8.38
C ILE A 81 0.27 1.07 7.57
N PHE A 82 -0.67 1.95 7.18
CA PHE A 82 -0.38 3.18 6.46
C PHE A 82 0.55 4.10 7.26
N ASN A 83 0.19 4.34 8.52
CA ASN A 83 0.97 5.19 9.40
C ASN A 83 2.38 4.62 9.61
N TRP A 84 2.52 3.33 9.90
CA TRP A 84 3.83 2.71 10.07
C TRP A 84 4.67 2.78 8.80
N THR A 85 4.07 2.53 7.64
CA THR A 85 4.79 2.59 6.36
C THR A 85 5.32 4.00 6.08
N ASN A 86 4.52 5.03 6.32
CA ASN A 86 4.93 6.42 6.17
C ASN A 86 6.03 6.80 7.17
N THR A 87 5.94 6.36 8.43
CA THR A 87 7.00 6.63 9.43
C THR A 87 8.31 5.94 9.08
N ILE A 88 8.28 4.69 8.60
CA ILE A 88 9.48 3.92 8.25
C ILE A 88 10.18 4.53 7.02
N LEU A 89 9.42 4.93 5.99
CA LEU A 89 9.97 5.41 4.73
C LEU A 89 10.20 6.93 4.69
N GLY A 90 9.45 7.70 5.48
CA GLY A 90 9.55 9.15 5.60
C GLY A 90 10.57 9.62 6.65
N ALA A 91 11.47 8.73 7.09
CA ALA A 91 12.50 9.09 8.06
C ALA A 91 13.39 10.22 7.52
N GLY A 92 13.35 11.39 8.17
CA GLY A 92 14.08 12.59 7.77
C GLY A 92 13.25 13.65 7.05
N ASP A 93 11.98 13.38 6.74
CA ASP A 93 11.04 14.35 6.20
C ASP A 93 10.18 14.96 7.34
N PRO A 94 10.18 16.28 7.57
CA PRO A 94 9.37 16.94 8.60
C PRO A 94 7.87 16.64 8.49
N ASP A 95 7.36 16.39 7.29
CA ASP A 95 5.93 16.17 7.04
C ASP A 95 5.49 14.73 7.39
N PHE A 96 6.44 13.78 7.47
CA PHE A 96 6.18 12.36 7.77
C PHE A 96 6.86 11.86 9.05
N SER A 97 7.81 12.62 9.59
CA SER A 97 8.44 12.38 10.89
C SER A 97 7.51 12.86 12.02
N GLY A 98 6.40 12.15 12.19
CA GLY A 98 5.71 12.13 13.48
C GLY A 98 6.74 11.82 14.56
N SER A 99 6.90 12.74 15.50
CA SER A 99 7.87 12.75 16.59
C SER A 99 8.16 11.34 17.09
N ILE A 100 9.39 10.87 16.87
CA ILE A 100 9.90 9.68 17.58
C ILE A 100 10.13 10.13 19.03
N GLU A 101 9.05 10.22 19.80
CA GLU A 101 9.10 10.17 21.27
C GLU A 101 8.61 8.78 21.69
N GLY A 102 9.56 7.96 22.11
CA GLY A 102 9.38 6.60 22.61
C GLY A 102 10.72 5.96 22.94
#